data_AF-A0A524DUW9-F1
#
_entry.id   AF-A0A524DUW9-F1
#
_cell.length_a   1.000
_cell.length_b   1.000
_cell.length_c   1.000
_cell.angle_alpha   90.00
_cell.angle_beta   90.00
_cell.angle_gamma   90.00
#
_symmetry.space_group_name_H-M   'P 1'
#
loop_
_entity.id
_entity.type
_entity.pdbx_description
1 polymer ?
#
loop_
_entity_poly.entity_id
_entity_poly.type
_entity_poly.pdbx_seq_one_letter_code
_entity_poly.pdbx_strand_id
1 'polypeptide(L)'
;MSDDLSKRMEKLENKVDKISDGLDKILKEIEPLSGMADMSKTLEKLADEIKEVRKDMSPLSDLDKKMSSLDTSKDIEAIGKKVDTLETSLQSILTKMAEDETQKQLVDVETKIDSFGDSLKTIRSGVEELGENEELETLGKKIEDLQQYVASLSTLEEKVKDLASAQEDTKEIVGILVRQLDDLERKYNKSLDKIDEVISSVQQLADSAEASSEDSGRKSKVKKKSKRESAEPVKKVSESTVDELMETLLKKVDSKTEARDMGSALERVRDELTDLISMHTPVLHQVGKVARELKSYPPTATLNENDIARLNKEIRTWTTKLKEV
;
A
#
# COMPACT_ATOMS: atom_id res chain seq x y z
N MET A 1 -43.82 78.73 -104.05
CA MET A 1 -44.06 77.41 -103.42
C MET A 1 -42.78 76.63 -103.15
N SER A 2 -41.72 76.75 -103.98
CA SER A 2 -40.46 75.99 -103.81
C SER A 2 -39.67 76.33 -102.53
N ASP A 3 -39.58 77.61 -102.14
CA ASP A 3 -38.80 78.03 -100.96
C ASP A 3 -39.38 77.56 -99.61
N ASP A 4 -40.70 77.44 -99.50
CA ASP A 4 -41.35 77.02 -98.25
C ASP A 4 -41.15 75.51 -98.00
N LEU A 5 -41.14 74.71 -99.08
CA LEU A 5 -40.78 73.31 -99.05
C LEU A 5 -39.31 73.12 -98.65
N SER A 6 -38.39 73.90 -99.22
CA SER A 6 -36.97 73.86 -98.87
C SER A 6 -36.72 74.16 -97.38
N LYS A 7 -37.36 75.21 -96.84
CA LYS A 7 -37.26 75.57 -95.42
C LYS A 7 -37.87 74.53 -94.49
N ARG A 8 -38.92 73.82 -94.93
CA ARG A 8 -39.52 72.72 -94.17
C ARG A 8 -38.62 71.48 -94.19
N MET A 9 -37.99 71.19 -95.33
CA MET A 9 -37.03 70.09 -95.49
C MET A 9 -35.81 70.30 -94.58
N GLU A 10 -35.23 71.50 -94.61
CA GLU A 10 -34.09 71.88 -93.77
C GLU A 10 -34.43 71.83 -92.27
N LYS A 11 -35.65 72.22 -91.88
CA LYS A 11 -36.12 72.05 -90.49
C LYS A 11 -36.30 70.58 -90.10
N LEU A 12 -36.65 69.72 -91.05
CA LEU A 12 -36.81 68.28 -90.84
C LEU A 12 -35.46 67.60 -90.70
N GLU A 13 -34.51 67.91 -91.57
CA GLU A 13 -33.11 67.44 -91.50
C GLU A 13 -32.49 67.83 -90.15
N ASN A 14 -32.59 69.11 -89.76
CA ASN A 14 -32.10 69.57 -88.46
C ASN A 14 -32.77 68.87 -87.25
N LYS A 15 -34.01 68.40 -87.40
CA LYS A 15 -34.69 67.62 -86.34
C LYS A 15 -34.23 66.17 -86.34
N VAL A 16 -34.01 65.59 -87.52
CA VAL A 16 -33.49 64.23 -87.68
C VAL A 16 -32.07 64.15 -87.12
N ASP A 17 -31.21 65.12 -87.40
CA ASP A 17 -29.85 65.18 -86.86
C ASP A 17 -29.86 65.27 -85.32
N LYS A 18 -30.72 66.13 -84.76
CA LYS A 18 -30.89 66.23 -83.30
C LYS A 18 -31.41 64.95 -82.66
N ILE A 19 -32.27 64.21 -83.36
CA ILE A 19 -32.75 62.90 -82.89
C ILE A 19 -31.62 61.88 -82.97
N SER A 20 -30.82 61.87 -84.04
CA SER A 20 -29.67 60.99 -84.18
C SER A 20 -28.65 61.23 -83.08
N ASP A 21 -28.29 62.50 -82.82
CA ASP A 21 -27.41 62.90 -81.72
C ASP A 21 -27.99 62.52 -80.35
N GLY A 22 -29.31 62.63 -80.19
CA GLY A 22 -30.02 62.23 -78.99
C GLY A 22 -29.97 60.71 -78.77
N LEU A 23 -30.14 59.93 -79.84
CA LEU A 23 -30.06 58.48 -79.82
C LEU A 23 -28.64 58.01 -79.51
N ASP A 24 -27.61 58.63 -80.09
CA ASP A 24 -26.21 58.30 -79.81
C ASP A 24 -25.82 58.57 -78.36
N LYS A 25 -26.35 59.65 -77.76
CA LYS A 25 -26.16 59.93 -76.33
C LYS A 25 -26.84 58.88 -75.47
N ILE A 26 -28.08 58.50 -75.77
CA ILE A 26 -28.81 57.45 -75.05
C ILE A 26 -28.08 56.11 -75.16
N LEU A 27 -27.55 55.77 -76.33
CA LEU A 27 -26.78 54.54 -76.56
C LEU A 27 -25.52 54.49 -75.68
N LYS A 28 -24.79 55.61 -75.57
CA LYS A 28 -23.63 55.75 -74.67
C LYS A 28 -24.00 55.72 -73.19
N GLU A 29 -25.17 56.23 -72.81
CA GLU A 29 -25.67 56.17 -71.43
C GLU A 29 -26.17 54.77 -71.04
N ILE A 30 -26.63 53.97 -72.02
CA ILE A 30 -27.10 52.59 -71.81
C ILE A 30 -25.95 51.57 -71.83
N GLU A 31 -24.85 51.84 -72.53
CA GLU A 31 -23.66 50.97 -72.56
C GLU A 31 -23.17 50.48 -71.17
N PRO A 32 -23.05 51.33 -70.13
CA PRO A 32 -22.67 50.87 -68.78
C PRO A 32 -23.73 49.99 -68.08
N LEU A 33 -24.98 49.92 -68.56
CA LEU A 33 -25.98 48.98 -68.03
C LEU A 33 -25.66 47.53 -68.39
N SER A 34 -24.78 47.27 -69.36
CA SER A 34 -24.24 45.93 -69.61
C SER A 34 -23.49 45.36 -68.40
N GLY A 35 -22.90 46.23 -67.56
CA GLY A 35 -22.28 45.85 -66.28
C GLY A 35 -23.26 45.38 -65.20
N MET A 36 -24.58 45.58 -65.37
CA MET A 36 -25.59 45.01 -64.46
C MET A 36 -25.63 43.48 -64.54
N ALA A 37 -25.28 42.87 -65.69
CA ALA A 37 -25.20 41.43 -65.81
C ALA A 37 -24.07 40.84 -64.94
N ASP A 38 -22.94 41.53 -64.84
CA ASP A 38 -21.84 41.13 -63.97
C ASP A 38 -22.17 41.37 -62.49
N MET A 39 -22.88 42.45 -62.19
CA MET A 39 -23.42 42.71 -60.84
C MET A 39 -24.43 41.65 -60.38
N SER A 40 -25.21 41.09 -61.31
CA SER A 40 -26.11 39.97 -61.01
C SER A 40 -25.34 38.71 -60.60
N LYS A 41 -24.24 38.40 -61.30
CA LYS A 41 -23.39 37.23 -60.98
C LYS A 41 -22.67 37.39 -59.64
N THR A 42 -22.24 38.60 -59.29
CA THR A 42 -21.62 38.85 -57.99
C THR A 42 -22.63 38.73 -56.86
N LEU A 43 -23.87 39.20 -57.06
CA LEU A 43 -24.96 39.02 -56.10
C LEU A 43 -25.32 37.54 -55.87
N GLU A 44 -25.32 36.71 -56.93
CA GLU A 44 -25.52 35.26 -56.79
C GLU A 44 -24.42 34.60 -55.98
N LYS A 45 -23.15 34.93 -56.24
CA LYS A 45 -22.01 34.43 -55.44
C LYS A 45 -22.10 34.86 -53.98
N LEU A 46 -22.39 36.13 -53.71
CA LEU A 46 -22.61 36.64 -52.36
C LEU A 46 -23.76 35.92 -51.64
N ALA A 47 -24.85 35.61 -52.35
CA ALA A 47 -25.97 34.88 -51.78
C ALA A 47 -25.59 33.44 -51.40
N ASP A 48 -24.74 32.78 -52.19
CA ASP A 48 -24.25 31.44 -51.88
C ASP A 48 -23.22 31.45 -50.74
N GLU A 49 -22.30 32.42 -50.71
CA GLU A 49 -21.37 32.63 -49.58
C GLU A 49 -22.14 32.89 -48.27
N ILE A 50 -23.21 33.69 -48.30
CA ILE A 50 -24.07 33.93 -47.12
C ILE A 50 -24.76 32.64 -46.65
N LYS A 51 -25.19 31.76 -47.56
CA LYS A 51 -25.76 30.46 -47.19
C LYS A 51 -24.72 29.56 -46.53
N GLU A 52 -23.49 29.58 -47.02
CA GLU A 52 -22.39 28.80 -46.47
C GLU A 52 -22.02 29.28 -45.06
N VAL A 53 -21.85 30.58 -44.86
CA VAL A 53 -21.63 31.18 -43.53
C VAL A 53 -22.75 30.81 -42.55
N ARG A 54 -24.01 30.80 -43.01
CA ARG A 54 -25.15 30.40 -42.17
C ARG A 54 -25.12 28.93 -41.80
N LYS A 55 -24.62 28.07 -42.69
CA LYS A 55 -24.42 26.65 -42.42
C LYS A 55 -23.31 26.45 -41.37
N ASP A 56 -22.20 27.18 -41.51
CA ASP A 56 -21.07 27.15 -40.58
C ASP A 56 -21.38 27.77 -39.21
N MET A 57 -22.38 28.65 -39.13
CA MET A 57 -22.89 29.19 -37.87
C MET A 57 -23.82 28.25 -37.09
N SER A 58 -24.39 27.21 -37.72
CA SER A 58 -25.33 26.31 -37.03
C SER A 58 -24.70 25.56 -35.85
N PRO A 59 -23.46 25.02 -35.96
CA PRO A 59 -22.74 24.38 -34.85
C PRO A 59 -22.41 25.31 -33.66
N LEU A 60 -22.29 26.62 -33.87
CA LEU A 60 -22.04 27.59 -32.79
C LEU A 60 -23.23 27.69 -31.83
N SER A 61 -24.46 27.45 -32.31
CA SER A 61 -25.65 27.42 -31.45
C SER A 61 -25.70 26.20 -30.53
N ASP A 62 -25.08 25.09 -30.94
CA ASP A 62 -24.93 23.90 -30.11
C ASP A 62 -23.78 24.06 -29.11
N LEU A 63 -22.74 24.83 -29.46
CA LEU A 63 -21.66 25.21 -28.55
C LEU A 63 -22.18 26.03 -27.35
N ASP A 64 -23.05 27.00 -27.60
CA ASP A 64 -23.69 27.85 -26.56
C ASP A 64 -24.51 27.01 -25.57
N LYS A 65 -25.26 26.02 -26.06
CA LYS A 65 -25.99 25.06 -25.22
C LYS A 65 -25.09 24.15 -24.40
N LYS A 66 -23.98 23.66 -25.00
CA LYS A 66 -22.99 22.85 -24.27
C LYS A 66 -22.28 23.66 -23.19
N MET A 67 -21.92 24.90 -23.49
CA MET A 67 -21.29 25.82 -22.54
C MET A 67 -22.25 26.19 -21.39
N SER A 68 -23.55 26.35 -21.67
CA SER A 68 -24.60 26.57 -20.67
C SER A 68 -24.84 25.36 -19.75
N SER A 69 -24.54 24.15 -20.22
CA SER A 69 -24.67 22.91 -19.42
C SER A 69 -23.45 22.59 -18.55
N LEU A 70 -22.30 23.21 -18.85
CA LEU A 70 -21.11 23.21 -17.99
C LEU A 70 -21.30 24.28 -16.89
N ASP A 71 -22.19 24.01 -15.93
CA ASP A 71 -22.31 24.81 -14.70
C ASP A 71 -21.18 24.42 -13.73
N THR A 72 -19.93 24.56 -14.20
CA THR A 72 -18.69 24.12 -13.53
C THR A 72 -18.55 24.67 -12.12
N SER A 73 -19.19 25.80 -11.83
CA SER A 73 -19.26 26.38 -10.48
C SER A 73 -19.87 25.44 -9.45
N LYS A 74 -20.91 24.67 -9.79
CA LYS A 74 -21.54 23.75 -8.83
C LYS A 74 -20.69 22.51 -8.58
N ASP A 75 -20.05 22.01 -9.62
CA ASP A 75 -19.17 20.84 -9.53
C ASP A 75 -17.89 21.19 -8.77
N ILE A 76 -17.32 22.38 -8.99
CA ILE A 76 -16.19 22.91 -8.22
C ILE A 76 -16.58 23.11 -6.74
N GLU A 77 -17.77 23.62 -6.45
CA GLU A 77 -18.24 23.80 -5.06
C GLU A 77 -18.49 22.45 -4.37
N ALA A 78 -19.00 21.45 -5.09
CA ALA A 78 -19.17 20.09 -4.59
C ALA A 78 -17.83 19.40 -4.34
N ILE A 79 -16.83 19.60 -5.21
CA ILE A 79 -15.46 19.13 -5.02
C ILE A 79 -14.81 19.80 -3.80
N GLY A 80 -14.97 21.12 -3.65
CA GLY A 80 -14.47 21.86 -2.48
C GLY A 80 -14.99 21.31 -1.15
N LYS A 81 -16.30 21.04 -1.06
CA LYS A 81 -16.90 20.42 0.14
C LYS A 81 -16.34 19.03 0.43
N LYS A 82 -16.06 18.23 -0.61
CA LYS A 82 -15.41 16.92 -0.43
C LYS A 82 -13.99 17.07 0.09
N VAL A 83 -13.22 18.03 -0.42
CA VAL A 83 -11.85 18.32 0.05
C VAL A 83 -11.85 18.73 1.53
N ASP A 84 -12.76 19.60 1.97
CA ASP A 84 -12.87 20.00 3.38
C ASP A 84 -13.19 18.81 4.29
N THR A 85 -14.04 17.90 3.81
CA THR A 85 -14.42 16.66 4.52
C THR A 85 -13.23 15.69 4.64
N LEU A 86 -12.36 15.67 3.63
CA LEU A 86 -11.13 14.89 3.64
C LEU A 86 -10.09 15.46 4.60
N GLU A 87 -9.90 16.77 4.61
CA GLU A 87 -8.98 17.46 5.52
C GLU A 87 -9.35 17.20 6.99
N THR A 88 -10.64 17.32 7.32
CA THR A 88 -11.15 17.02 8.67
C THR A 88 -10.98 15.54 9.04
N SER A 89 -11.15 14.62 8.09
CA SER A 89 -10.93 13.19 8.32
C SER A 89 -9.45 12.86 8.56
N LEU A 90 -8.53 13.48 7.83
CA LEU A 90 -7.09 13.36 8.03
C LEU A 90 -6.65 13.86 9.41
N GLN A 91 -7.14 15.02 9.83
CA GLN A 91 -6.89 15.52 11.18
C GLN A 91 -7.41 14.57 12.25
N SER A 92 -8.58 13.94 12.05
CA SER A 92 -9.10 12.96 13.00
C SER A 92 -8.22 11.71 13.08
N ILE A 93 -7.66 11.24 11.96
CA ILE A 93 -6.74 10.08 11.93
C ILE A 93 -5.44 10.42 12.68
N LEU A 94 -4.84 11.58 12.40
CA LEU A 94 -3.64 12.06 13.10
C LEU A 94 -3.85 12.16 14.61
N THR A 95 -5.01 12.66 15.02
CA THR A 95 -5.37 12.79 16.44
C THR A 95 -5.56 11.42 17.09
N LYS A 96 -6.21 10.47 16.41
CA LYS A 96 -6.44 9.11 16.92
C LYS A 96 -5.17 8.27 16.96
N MET A 97 -4.27 8.41 15.98
CA MET A 97 -2.95 7.76 16.01
C MET A 97 -2.09 8.22 17.20
N ALA A 98 -2.38 9.38 17.79
CA ALA A 98 -1.73 9.86 19.01
C ALA A 98 -2.36 9.29 20.30
N GLU A 99 -3.52 8.63 20.24
CA GLU A 99 -4.24 8.05 21.38
C GLU A 99 -4.10 6.51 21.39
N ASP A 100 -3.45 6.00 22.44
CA ASP A 100 -2.88 4.66 22.68
C ASP A 100 -3.87 3.46 22.64
N GLU A 101 -4.56 3.23 21.51
CA GLU A 101 -5.46 2.07 21.29
C GLU A 101 -5.21 1.43 19.90
N THR A 102 -4.00 0.91 19.72
CA THR A 102 -3.36 0.69 18.41
C THR A 102 -4.02 -0.34 17.48
N GLN A 103 -4.64 -1.43 17.97
CA GLN A 103 -5.14 -2.50 17.08
C GLN A 103 -6.53 -2.22 16.47
N LYS A 104 -7.48 -1.68 17.24
CA LYS A 104 -8.83 -1.39 16.72
C LYS A 104 -8.85 -0.13 15.85
N GLN A 105 -7.97 0.81 16.13
CA GLN A 105 -7.78 2.02 15.33
C GLN A 105 -7.08 1.71 13.99
N LEU A 106 -6.18 0.72 13.93
CA LEU A 106 -5.50 0.31 12.69
C LEU A 106 -6.48 -0.20 11.63
N VAL A 107 -7.45 -1.04 12.01
CA VAL A 107 -8.50 -1.53 11.08
C VAL A 107 -9.41 -0.39 10.60
N ASP A 108 -9.70 0.59 11.47
CA ASP A 108 -10.49 1.77 11.12
C ASP A 108 -9.70 2.75 10.21
N VAL A 109 -8.37 2.70 10.25
CA VAL A 109 -7.46 3.44 9.35
C VAL A 109 -7.33 2.73 8.00
N GLU A 110 -7.14 1.41 7.98
CA GLU A 110 -7.09 0.55 6.77
C GLU A 110 -8.32 0.78 5.88
N THR A 111 -9.50 0.62 6.47
CA THR A 111 -10.79 0.82 5.77
C THR A 111 -10.99 2.23 5.25
N LYS A 112 -10.44 3.25 5.94
CA LYS A 112 -10.52 4.64 5.49
C LYS A 112 -9.54 4.95 4.37
N ILE A 113 -8.31 4.44 4.44
CA ILE A 113 -7.29 4.55 3.40
C ILE A 113 -7.82 3.95 2.09
N ASP A 114 -8.44 2.78 2.16
CA ASP A 114 -9.07 2.15 0.99
C ASP A 114 -10.19 3.02 0.40
N SER A 115 -11.12 3.48 1.24
CA SER A 115 -12.23 4.34 0.77
C SER A 115 -11.75 5.66 0.14
N PHE A 116 -10.60 6.16 0.61
CA PHE A 116 -9.98 7.38 0.11
C PHE A 116 -9.32 7.14 -1.25
N GLY A 117 -8.63 6.02 -1.41
CA GLY A 117 -8.08 5.59 -2.70
C GLY A 117 -9.16 5.47 -3.78
N ASP A 118 -10.31 4.89 -3.42
CA ASP A 118 -11.45 4.75 -4.34
C ASP A 118 -12.12 6.09 -4.67
N SER A 119 -12.23 6.99 -3.68
CA SER A 119 -12.74 8.34 -3.89
C SER A 119 -11.84 9.14 -4.84
N LEU A 120 -10.51 9.03 -4.69
CA LEU A 120 -9.55 9.68 -5.59
C LEU A 120 -9.62 9.15 -7.02
N LYS A 121 -9.76 7.82 -7.20
CA LYS A 121 -9.96 7.25 -8.54
C LYS A 121 -11.20 7.82 -9.20
N THR A 122 -12.30 7.93 -8.45
CA THR A 122 -13.56 8.50 -8.96
C THR A 122 -13.39 9.97 -9.37
N ILE A 123 -12.69 10.77 -8.56
CA ILE A 123 -12.41 12.18 -8.88
C ILE A 123 -11.51 12.27 -10.12
N ARG A 124 -10.46 11.44 -10.23
CA ARG A 124 -9.57 11.40 -11.40
C ARG A 124 -10.36 11.14 -12.69
N SER A 125 -11.24 10.13 -12.69
CA SER A 125 -12.08 9.83 -13.85
C SER A 125 -13.01 11.00 -14.19
N GLY A 126 -13.59 11.68 -13.20
CA GLY A 126 -14.38 12.89 -13.44
C GLY A 126 -13.58 14.06 -14.01
N VAL A 127 -12.32 14.22 -13.61
CA VAL A 127 -11.39 15.22 -14.17
C VAL A 127 -11.00 14.88 -15.60
N GLU A 128 -10.76 13.60 -15.90
CA GLU A 128 -10.45 13.12 -17.25
C GLU A 128 -11.64 13.30 -18.22
N GLU A 129 -12.88 13.15 -17.74
CA GLU A 129 -14.10 13.36 -18.53
C GLU A 129 -14.40 14.84 -18.87
N LEU A 130 -13.87 15.78 -18.09
CA LEU A 130 -14.12 17.22 -18.26
C LEU A 130 -13.23 17.90 -19.32
N GLY A 131 -12.26 17.19 -19.90
CA GLY A 131 -11.40 17.67 -21.00
C GLY A 131 -10.17 18.48 -20.57
N GLU A 132 -9.35 18.91 -21.53
CA GLU A 132 -8.08 19.62 -21.25
C GLU A 132 -8.30 21.12 -21.00
N ASN A 133 -8.05 21.55 -19.77
CA ASN A 133 -7.95 22.95 -19.35
C ASN A 133 -6.77 23.06 -18.35
N GLU A 134 -6.05 24.20 -18.30
CA GLU A 134 -4.87 24.37 -17.43
C GLU A 134 -5.21 24.16 -15.93
N GLU A 135 -6.43 24.53 -15.53
CA GLU A 135 -6.94 24.29 -14.17
C GLU A 135 -7.25 22.81 -13.91
N LEU A 136 -7.65 22.04 -14.93
CA LEU A 136 -7.87 20.60 -14.83
C LEU A 136 -6.54 19.82 -14.83
N GLU A 137 -5.52 20.31 -15.54
CA GLU A 137 -4.17 19.72 -15.52
C GLU A 137 -3.50 19.90 -14.14
N THR A 138 -3.63 21.08 -13.53
CA THR A 138 -3.15 21.34 -12.17
C THR A 138 -3.92 20.55 -11.12
N LEU A 139 -5.24 20.37 -11.30
CA LEU A 139 -6.05 19.50 -10.43
C LEU A 139 -5.66 18.03 -10.59
N GLY A 140 -5.41 17.56 -11.81
CA GLY A 140 -4.92 16.21 -12.10
C GLY A 140 -3.59 15.91 -11.41
N LYS A 141 -2.63 16.84 -11.46
CA LYS A 141 -1.35 16.72 -10.73
C LYS A 141 -1.55 16.62 -9.22
N LYS A 142 -2.42 17.45 -8.63
CA LYS A 142 -2.75 17.36 -7.20
C LYS A 142 -3.41 16.02 -6.81
N ILE A 143 -4.27 15.47 -7.67
CA ILE A 143 -4.87 14.16 -7.45
C ILE A 143 -3.80 13.06 -7.48
N GLU A 144 -2.84 13.17 -8.39
CA GLU A 144 -1.72 12.23 -8.51
C GLU A 144 -0.79 12.30 -7.28
N ASP A 145 -0.47 13.51 -6.81
CA ASP A 145 0.24 13.73 -5.56
C ASP A 145 -0.50 13.13 -4.36
N LEU A 146 -1.83 13.31 -4.29
CA LEU A 146 -2.66 12.71 -3.24
C LEU A 146 -2.70 11.18 -3.32
N GLN A 147 -2.77 10.60 -4.51
CA GLN A 147 -2.65 9.15 -4.71
C GLN A 147 -1.31 8.63 -4.22
N GLN A 148 -0.22 9.37 -4.47
CA GLN A 148 1.11 9.02 -3.96
C GLN A 148 1.19 9.12 -2.43
N TYR A 149 0.58 10.14 -1.82
CA TYR A 149 0.48 10.23 -0.36
C TYR A 149 -0.28 9.06 0.25
N VAL A 150 -1.40 8.65 -0.35
CA VAL A 150 -2.20 7.49 0.10
C VAL A 150 -1.38 6.21 0.04
N ALA A 151 -0.67 5.98 -1.07
CA ALA A 151 0.23 4.83 -1.18
C ALA A 151 1.30 4.84 -0.08
N SER A 152 1.89 6.00 0.22
CA SER A 152 2.85 6.13 1.31
C SER A 152 2.24 5.85 2.70
N LEU A 153 0.98 6.25 2.92
CA LEU A 153 0.25 5.96 4.15
C LEU A 153 -0.07 4.47 4.29
N SER A 154 -0.45 3.78 3.23
CA SER A 154 -0.62 2.31 3.24
C SER A 154 0.68 1.60 3.63
N THR A 155 1.83 2.04 3.10
CA THR A 155 3.13 1.45 3.50
C THR A 155 3.51 1.76 4.96
N LEU A 156 3.09 2.91 5.47
CA LEU A 156 3.30 3.27 6.88
C LEU A 156 2.40 2.43 7.79
N GLU A 157 1.13 2.24 7.40
CA GLU A 157 0.18 1.39 8.09
C GLU A 157 0.70 -0.05 8.24
N GLU A 158 1.22 -0.63 7.16
CA GLU A 158 1.84 -1.97 7.19
C GLU A 158 2.98 -2.04 8.20
N LYS A 159 3.87 -1.04 8.22
CA LYS A 159 4.97 -0.96 9.20
C LYS A 159 4.49 -0.79 10.64
N VAL A 160 3.40 -0.04 10.86
CA VAL A 160 2.81 0.12 12.20
C VAL A 160 2.17 -1.19 12.65
N LYS A 161 1.53 -1.94 11.74
CA LYS A 161 0.98 -3.27 12.00
C LYS A 161 2.07 -4.28 12.38
N ASP A 162 3.18 -4.29 11.65
CA ASP A 162 4.36 -5.09 11.96
C ASP A 162 4.95 -4.73 13.34
N LEU A 163 5.06 -3.43 13.64
CA LEU A 163 5.57 -2.97 14.93
C LEU A 163 4.64 -3.34 16.09
N ALA A 164 3.32 -3.24 15.90
CA ALA A 164 2.33 -3.66 16.88
C ALA A 164 2.41 -5.17 17.15
N SER A 165 2.58 -5.99 16.10
CA SER A 165 2.81 -7.43 16.26
C SER A 165 4.13 -7.70 17.00
N ALA A 166 5.20 -6.98 16.71
CA ALA A 166 6.48 -7.14 17.40
C ALA A 166 6.39 -6.72 18.89
N GLN A 167 5.56 -5.73 19.22
CA GLN A 167 5.29 -5.33 20.60
C GLN A 167 4.51 -6.43 21.35
N GLU A 168 3.53 -7.06 20.71
CA GLU A 168 2.80 -8.19 21.28
C GLU A 168 3.73 -9.38 21.55
N ASP A 169 4.57 -9.74 20.58
CA ASP A 169 5.62 -10.75 20.74
C ASP A 169 6.56 -10.39 21.91
N THR A 170 6.95 -9.12 22.04
CA THR A 170 7.80 -8.64 23.15
C THR A 170 7.09 -8.77 24.51
N LYS A 171 5.79 -8.46 24.59
CA LYS A 171 4.99 -8.65 25.82
C LYS A 171 4.90 -10.13 26.20
N GLU A 172 4.73 -11.03 25.23
CA GLU A 172 4.74 -12.49 25.48
C GLU A 172 6.10 -12.92 26.05
N ILE A 173 7.20 -12.50 25.43
CA ILE A 173 8.57 -12.81 25.89
C ILE A 173 8.79 -12.30 27.32
N VAL A 174 8.42 -11.05 27.61
CA VAL A 174 8.51 -10.49 28.96
C VAL A 174 7.67 -11.31 29.94
N GLY A 175 6.45 -11.73 29.55
CA GLY A 175 5.61 -12.59 30.37
C GLY A 175 6.23 -13.97 30.65
N ILE A 176 6.98 -14.55 29.70
CA ILE A 176 7.73 -15.79 29.92
C ILE A 176 8.90 -15.55 30.88
N LEU A 177 9.67 -14.49 30.69
CA LEU A 177 10.80 -14.13 31.55
C LEU A 177 10.36 -13.91 33.01
N VAL A 178 9.22 -13.25 33.23
CA VAL A 178 8.66 -13.06 34.58
C VAL A 178 8.32 -14.41 35.23
N ARG A 179 7.73 -15.35 34.49
CA ARG A 179 7.45 -16.71 35.02
C ARG A 179 8.73 -17.47 35.32
N GLN A 180 9.75 -17.36 34.48
CA GLN A 180 11.06 -17.98 34.71
C GLN A 180 11.76 -17.39 35.94
N LEU A 181 11.64 -16.08 36.17
CA LEU A 181 12.12 -15.43 37.39
C LEU A 181 11.40 -15.93 38.64
N ASP A 182 10.06 -16.08 38.60
CA ASP A 182 9.28 -16.65 39.71
C ASP A 182 9.69 -18.11 40.00
N ASP A 183 9.92 -18.91 38.96
CA ASP A 183 10.42 -20.28 39.11
C ASP A 183 11.83 -20.34 39.71
N LEU A 184 12.72 -19.42 39.31
CA LEU A 184 14.06 -19.29 39.88
C LEU A 184 13.99 -18.89 41.36
N GLU A 185 13.15 -17.92 41.71
CA GLU A 185 12.92 -17.49 43.09
C GLU A 185 12.44 -18.66 43.96
N ARG A 186 11.45 -19.43 43.49
CA ARG A 186 10.98 -20.64 44.20
C ARG A 186 12.09 -21.70 44.36
N LYS A 187 12.89 -21.94 43.33
CA LYS A 187 14.01 -22.91 43.39
C LYS A 187 15.08 -22.45 44.37
N TYR A 188 15.40 -21.16 44.37
CA TYR A 188 16.36 -20.55 45.28
C TYR A 188 15.90 -20.68 46.74
N ASN A 189 14.65 -20.31 47.03
CA ASN A 189 14.07 -20.45 48.37
C ASN A 189 14.09 -21.91 48.86
N LYS A 190 13.69 -22.87 48.00
CA LYS A 190 13.82 -24.30 48.33
C LYS A 190 15.27 -24.75 48.58
N SER A 191 16.23 -24.13 47.92
CA SER A 191 17.66 -24.43 48.13
C SER A 191 18.14 -23.87 49.47
N LEU A 192 17.67 -22.68 49.87
CA LEU A 192 17.92 -22.13 51.21
C LEU A 192 17.35 -23.05 52.29
N ASP A 193 16.10 -23.50 52.15
CA ASP A 193 15.47 -24.42 53.11
C ASP A 193 16.30 -25.71 53.31
N LYS A 194 16.83 -26.27 52.20
CA LYS A 194 17.70 -27.46 52.25
C LYS A 194 19.05 -27.18 52.89
N ILE A 195 19.63 -26.00 52.63
CA ILE A 195 20.89 -25.59 53.28
C ILE A 195 20.64 -25.48 54.79
N ASP A 196 19.53 -24.88 55.21
CA ASP A 196 19.16 -24.77 56.62
C ASP A 196 18.94 -26.16 57.27
N GLU A 197 18.35 -27.10 56.55
CA GLU A 197 18.19 -28.50 56.99
C GLU A 197 19.55 -29.21 57.14
N VAL A 198 20.47 -29.00 56.19
CA VAL A 198 21.83 -29.54 56.26
C VAL A 198 22.61 -28.92 57.41
N ILE A 199 22.53 -27.60 57.59
CA ILE A 199 23.15 -26.88 58.72
C ILE A 199 22.60 -27.44 60.03
N SER A 200 21.28 -27.62 60.15
CA SER A 200 20.64 -28.21 61.32
C SER A 200 21.12 -29.64 61.59
N SER A 201 21.28 -30.45 60.53
CA SER A 201 21.78 -31.83 60.64
C SER A 201 23.26 -31.87 61.07
N VAL A 202 24.09 -30.97 60.55
CA VAL A 202 25.50 -30.82 60.94
C VAL A 202 25.61 -30.34 62.39
N GLN A 203 24.76 -29.39 62.79
CA GLN A 203 24.66 -28.91 64.17
C GLN A 203 24.29 -30.06 65.11
N GLN A 204 23.25 -30.83 64.79
CA GLN A 204 22.87 -32.01 65.58
C GLN A 204 23.98 -33.07 65.65
N LEU A 205 24.73 -33.28 64.57
CA LEU A 205 25.89 -34.19 64.57
C LEU A 205 27.03 -33.66 65.43
N ALA A 206 27.29 -32.35 65.43
CA ALA A 206 28.28 -31.72 66.29
C ALA A 206 27.88 -31.83 67.77
N ASP A 207 26.63 -31.51 68.09
CA ASP A 207 26.07 -31.63 69.44
C ASP A 207 26.06 -33.11 69.91
N SER A 208 25.78 -34.05 68.99
CA SER A 208 25.85 -35.50 69.27
C SER A 208 27.28 -36.01 69.42
N ALA A 209 28.26 -35.43 68.72
CA ALA A 209 29.67 -35.78 68.83
C ALA A 209 30.30 -35.22 70.11
N GLU A 210 29.85 -34.06 70.59
CA GLU A 210 30.18 -33.56 71.93
C GLU A 210 29.57 -34.47 73.01
N ALA A 211 28.32 -34.92 72.83
CA ALA A 211 27.67 -35.86 73.74
C ALA A 211 28.27 -37.28 73.71
N SER A 212 28.94 -37.69 72.62
CA SER A 212 29.59 -39.01 72.48
C SER A 212 31.09 -39.00 72.77
N SER A 213 31.62 -37.94 73.38
CA SER A 213 33.01 -37.91 73.86
C SER A 213 33.20 -38.63 75.21
N GLU A 214 32.11 -39.12 75.80
CA GLU A 214 32.14 -40.23 76.77
C GLU A 214 31.63 -41.51 76.10
N ASP A 215 32.56 -42.45 75.93
CA ASP A 215 32.36 -43.87 75.68
C ASP A 215 32.65 -44.41 74.27
N SER A 216 33.23 -45.60 74.31
CA SER A 216 34.24 -46.17 73.46
C SER A 216 33.72 -46.92 72.21
N GLY A 217 34.45 -46.74 71.11
CA GLY A 217 34.97 -47.80 70.24
C GLY A 217 34.05 -48.92 69.73
N ARG A 218 33.84 -48.98 68.40
CA ARG A 218 34.20 -50.17 67.57
C ARG A 218 33.93 -49.96 66.08
N LYS A 219 34.87 -50.49 65.29
CA LYS A 219 34.91 -50.62 63.83
C LYS A 219 33.63 -51.26 63.25
N SER A 220 33.23 -50.83 62.05
CA SER A 220 33.10 -51.74 60.90
C SER A 220 33.00 -51.01 59.55
N LYS A 221 33.70 -51.59 58.58
CA LYS A 221 33.81 -51.21 57.18
C LYS A 221 32.50 -51.50 56.44
N VAL A 222 32.03 -50.56 55.62
CA VAL A 222 31.33 -50.89 54.36
C VAL A 222 31.90 -50.03 53.24
N LYS A 223 32.53 -50.71 52.29
CA LYS A 223 33.16 -50.14 51.09
C LYS A 223 32.13 -50.20 49.95
N LYS A 224 31.92 -49.04 49.33
CA LYS A 224 31.88 -48.83 47.86
C LYS A 224 30.57 -49.17 47.12
N LYS A 225 29.75 -48.13 46.91
CA LYS A 225 28.99 -47.93 45.65
C LYS A 225 29.14 -46.48 45.21
N SER A 226 30.30 -46.18 44.61
CA SER A 226 30.56 -44.92 43.93
C SER A 226 29.85 -44.94 42.58
N LYS A 227 28.65 -44.35 42.50
CA LYS A 227 28.11 -43.84 41.23
C LYS A 227 28.47 -42.36 41.20
N ARG A 228 29.71 -42.09 40.78
CA ARG A 228 30.14 -40.74 40.41
C ARG A 228 29.38 -40.41 39.13
N GLU A 229 28.56 -39.36 39.20
CA GLU A 229 28.28 -38.50 38.06
C GLU A 229 29.61 -38.26 37.32
N SER A 230 29.70 -38.77 36.10
CA SER A 230 30.58 -38.14 35.13
C SER A 230 29.95 -36.79 34.83
N ALA A 231 30.57 -35.74 35.35
CA ALA A 231 30.45 -34.41 34.78
C ALA A 231 30.71 -34.55 33.27
N GLU A 232 29.67 -34.35 32.47
CA GLU A 232 29.88 -34.23 31.03
C GLU A 232 30.68 -32.94 30.78
N PRO A 233 31.77 -33.02 30.00
CA PRO A 233 32.49 -31.82 29.60
C PRO A 233 31.56 -31.03 28.68
N VAL A 234 31.43 -29.73 28.96
CA VAL A 234 30.80 -28.74 28.09
C VAL A 234 31.32 -28.97 26.67
N LYS A 235 30.50 -29.60 25.83
CA LYS A 235 30.79 -29.74 24.40
C LYS A 235 30.72 -28.34 23.83
N LYS A 236 31.88 -27.80 23.43
CA LYS A 236 31.92 -26.68 22.50
C LYS A 236 31.08 -27.04 21.29
N VAL A 237 30.04 -26.26 21.04
CA VAL A 237 29.19 -26.35 19.85
C VAL A 237 30.10 -26.22 18.63
N SER A 238 30.28 -27.31 17.88
CA SER A 238 30.90 -27.23 16.57
C SER A 238 29.83 -26.78 15.58
N GLU A 239 30.16 -25.82 14.72
CA GLU A 239 29.30 -25.32 13.62
C GLU A 239 28.67 -26.45 12.79
N SER A 240 29.30 -27.63 12.75
CA SER A 240 28.79 -28.83 12.07
C SER A 240 27.49 -29.40 12.68
N THR A 241 27.24 -29.24 13.98
CA THR A 241 26.05 -29.82 14.64
C THR A 241 24.79 -29.00 14.32
N VAL A 242 24.91 -27.67 14.20
CA VAL A 242 23.79 -26.81 13.77
C VAL A 242 23.42 -27.10 12.32
N ASP A 243 24.41 -27.29 11.45
CA ASP A 243 24.18 -27.64 10.04
C ASP A 243 23.47 -28.98 9.88
N GLU A 244 23.88 -30.02 10.62
CA GLU A 244 23.25 -31.34 10.58
C GLU A 244 21.77 -31.30 10.98
N LEU A 245 21.42 -30.52 12.01
CA LEU A 245 20.04 -30.36 12.46
C LEU A 245 19.18 -29.63 11.42
N MET A 246 19.71 -28.56 10.84
CA MET A 246 18.98 -27.77 9.85
C MET A 246 18.86 -28.49 8.50
N GLU A 247 19.87 -29.26 8.10
CA GLU A 247 19.81 -30.10 6.90
C GLU A 247 18.78 -31.24 7.07
N THR A 248 18.66 -31.79 8.28
CA THR A 248 17.64 -32.79 8.61
C THR A 248 16.22 -32.21 8.50
N LEU A 249 16.03 -30.94 8.88
CA LEU A 249 14.76 -30.23 8.66
C LEU A 249 14.49 -30.02 7.18
N LEU A 250 15.46 -29.53 6.40
CA LEU A 250 15.31 -29.31 4.96
C LEU A 250 14.92 -30.60 4.21
N LYS A 251 15.49 -31.75 4.60
CA LYS A 251 15.12 -33.06 4.03
C LYS A 251 13.70 -33.49 4.36
N LYS A 252 13.09 -32.95 5.41
CA LYS A 252 11.72 -33.22 5.83
C LYS A 252 10.69 -32.26 5.24
N VAL A 253 11.11 -31.14 4.66
CA VAL A 253 10.20 -30.20 3.98
C VAL A 253 9.86 -30.73 2.59
N ASP A 254 8.77 -31.51 2.51
CA ASP A 254 8.19 -32.03 1.26
C ASP A 254 6.66 -31.90 1.30
N SER A 255 6.04 -31.87 0.13
CA SER A 255 4.60 -31.91 -0.15
C SER A 255 3.86 -33.09 0.48
N LYS A 256 4.58 -34.15 0.82
CA LYS A 256 4.04 -35.35 1.49
C LYS A 256 4.14 -35.31 3.00
N THR A 257 4.84 -34.32 3.56
CA THR A 257 5.01 -34.19 5.00
C THR A 257 3.77 -33.56 5.62
N GLU A 258 3.22 -34.20 6.65
CA GLU A 258 2.13 -33.64 7.43
C GLU A 258 2.62 -32.40 8.21
N ALA A 259 1.82 -31.33 8.23
CA ALA A 259 2.16 -30.09 8.89
C ALA A 259 2.47 -30.32 10.39
N ARG A 260 1.71 -31.19 11.06
CA ARG A 260 1.94 -31.55 12.46
C ARG A 260 3.28 -32.27 12.69
N ASP A 261 3.68 -33.13 11.76
CA ASP A 261 4.95 -33.85 11.81
C ASP A 261 6.13 -32.89 11.58
N MET A 262 5.98 -31.96 10.64
CA MET A 262 6.97 -30.90 10.42
C MET A 262 7.08 -29.98 11.64
N GLY A 263 5.95 -29.58 12.23
CA GLY A 263 5.95 -28.79 13.45
C GLY A 263 6.58 -29.51 14.63
N SER A 264 6.42 -30.83 14.73
CA SER A 264 7.09 -31.65 15.74
C SER A 264 8.59 -31.79 15.50
N ALA A 265 9.02 -31.87 14.23
CA ALA A 265 10.43 -31.87 13.87
C ALA A 265 11.10 -30.53 14.19
N LEU A 266 10.45 -29.41 13.88
CA LEU A 266 10.94 -28.06 14.22
C LEU A 266 11.05 -27.86 15.73
N GLU A 267 10.09 -28.37 16.50
CA GLU A 267 10.14 -28.28 17.96
C GLU A 267 11.31 -29.08 18.55
N ARG A 268 11.58 -30.29 18.06
CA ARG A 268 12.76 -31.06 18.50
C ARG A 268 14.06 -30.32 18.19
N VAL A 269 14.19 -29.77 16.98
CA VAL A 269 15.39 -29.01 16.61
C VAL A 269 15.53 -27.73 17.44
N ARG A 270 14.42 -27.04 17.77
CA ARG A 270 14.45 -25.91 18.71
C ARG A 270 15.00 -26.35 20.07
N ASP A 271 14.52 -27.44 20.62
CA ASP A 271 14.91 -27.92 21.95
C ASP A 271 16.39 -28.33 21.95
N GLU A 272 16.83 -29.09 20.94
CA GLU A 272 18.24 -29.47 20.77
C GLU A 272 19.16 -28.26 20.57
N LEU A 273 18.72 -27.24 19.82
CA LEU A 273 19.47 -25.99 19.67
C LEU A 273 19.48 -25.14 20.95
N THR A 274 18.44 -25.22 21.78
CA THR A 274 18.37 -24.53 23.08
C THR A 274 19.34 -25.15 24.08
N ASP A 275 19.52 -26.46 24.04
CA ASP A 275 20.51 -27.16 24.86
C ASP A 275 21.96 -26.86 24.40
N LEU A 276 22.16 -26.62 23.09
CA LEU A 276 23.46 -26.29 22.51
C LEU A 276 23.83 -24.82 22.71
N ILE A 277 22.87 -23.89 22.57
CA ILE A 277 23.11 -22.45 22.61
C ILE A 277 22.56 -21.92 23.94
N SER A 278 23.45 -21.61 24.89
CA SER A 278 23.05 -21.19 26.26
C SER A 278 22.34 -19.84 26.33
N MET A 279 22.18 -19.14 25.21
CA MET A 279 21.47 -17.87 25.09
C MET A 279 20.22 -18.02 24.23
N HIS A 280 19.10 -17.44 24.69
CA HIS A 280 17.87 -17.36 23.90
C HIS A 280 18.06 -16.44 22.68
N THR A 281 18.39 -17.04 21.54
CA THR A 281 18.49 -16.32 20.27
C THR A 281 17.09 -16.06 19.70
N PRO A 282 16.79 -14.86 19.14
CA PRO A 282 15.53 -14.57 18.44
C PRO A 282 15.13 -15.62 17.39
N VAL A 283 16.11 -16.32 16.83
CA VAL A 283 15.91 -17.43 15.89
C VAL A 283 15.21 -18.62 16.54
N LEU A 284 15.54 -19.01 17.77
CA LEU A 284 14.90 -20.13 18.48
C LEU A 284 13.41 -19.86 18.72
N HIS A 285 13.07 -18.60 19.01
CA HIS A 285 11.68 -18.17 19.13
C HIS A 285 10.91 -18.31 17.80
N GLN A 286 11.53 -17.87 16.69
CA GLN A 286 10.94 -18.02 15.35
C GLN A 286 10.71 -19.48 14.98
N VAL A 287 11.69 -20.36 15.22
CA VAL A 287 11.55 -21.81 15.01
C VAL A 287 10.37 -22.37 15.82
N GLY A 288 10.24 -21.97 17.09
CA GLY A 288 9.14 -22.37 17.96
C GLY A 288 7.75 -21.82 17.53
N LYS A 289 7.68 -20.62 16.96
CA LYS A 289 6.44 -20.04 16.43
C LYS A 289 5.93 -20.83 15.22
N VAL A 290 6.81 -21.11 14.26
CA VAL A 290 6.47 -21.89 13.07
C VAL A 290 6.12 -23.34 13.44
N ALA A 291 6.80 -23.92 14.44
CA ALA A 291 6.42 -25.22 14.98
C ALA A 291 4.99 -25.24 15.54
N ARG A 292 4.59 -24.22 16.31
CA ARG A 292 3.23 -24.07 16.87
C ARG A 292 2.19 -23.83 15.77
N GLU A 293 2.51 -22.98 14.80
CA GLU A 293 1.67 -22.67 13.63
C GLU A 293 1.34 -23.97 12.86
N LEU A 294 2.36 -24.74 12.49
CA LEU A 294 2.16 -26.00 11.76
C LEU A 294 1.44 -27.08 12.58
N LYS A 295 1.56 -27.06 13.92
CA LYS A 295 0.80 -27.97 14.81
C LYS A 295 -0.67 -27.58 14.96
N SER A 296 -1.04 -26.34 14.65
CA SER A 296 -2.42 -25.86 14.67
C SER A 296 -3.23 -26.36 13.47
N TYR A 297 -2.56 -26.83 12.42
CA TYR A 297 -3.20 -27.38 11.22
C TYR A 297 -3.95 -28.68 11.55
N PRO A 298 -4.99 -29.04 10.76
CA PRO A 298 -5.68 -30.32 10.88
C PRO A 298 -4.68 -31.49 10.85
N PRO A 299 -4.92 -32.59 11.60
CA PRO A 299 -3.96 -33.70 11.72
C PRO A 299 -3.51 -34.31 10.39
N THR A 300 -4.35 -34.26 9.36
CA THR A 300 -4.10 -34.82 8.02
C THR A 300 -3.65 -33.77 7.00
N ALA A 301 -3.43 -32.52 7.41
CA ALA A 301 -3.02 -31.47 6.50
C ALA A 301 -1.53 -31.63 6.15
N THR A 302 -1.25 -31.73 4.85
CA THR A 302 0.13 -31.72 4.32
C THR A 302 0.59 -30.31 4.06
N LEU A 303 1.91 -30.11 4.01
CA LEU A 303 2.49 -28.81 3.65
C LEU A 303 2.08 -28.45 2.22
N ASN A 304 1.55 -27.24 2.03
CA ASN A 304 1.28 -26.72 0.70
C ASN A 304 2.56 -26.13 0.06
N GLU A 305 2.53 -25.80 -1.23
CA GLU A 305 3.70 -25.26 -1.94
C GLU A 305 4.22 -23.95 -1.33
N ASN A 306 3.33 -23.11 -0.79
CA ASN A 306 3.71 -21.85 -0.14
C ASN A 306 4.41 -22.11 1.21
N ASP A 307 3.90 -23.07 2.01
CA ASP A 307 4.49 -23.48 3.27
C ASP A 307 5.88 -24.07 3.04
N ILE A 308 6.04 -24.88 1.99
CA ILE A 308 7.33 -25.47 1.59
C ILE A 308 8.33 -24.37 1.18
N ALA A 309 7.90 -23.42 0.37
CA ALA A 309 8.76 -22.32 -0.07
C ALA A 309 9.17 -21.43 1.11
N ARG A 310 8.23 -21.12 2.01
CA ARG A 310 8.47 -20.36 3.23
C ARG A 310 9.43 -21.08 4.16
N LEU A 311 9.18 -22.35 4.49
CA LEU A 311 10.03 -23.16 5.37
C LEU A 311 11.44 -23.31 4.83
N ASN A 312 11.61 -23.58 3.53
CA ASN A 312 12.93 -23.68 2.93
C ASN A 312 13.73 -22.37 3.04
N LYS A 313 13.07 -21.22 2.88
CA LYS A 313 13.69 -19.90 3.02
C LYS A 313 14.03 -19.61 4.48
N GLU A 314 13.10 -19.86 5.39
CA GLU A 314 13.25 -19.60 6.82
C GLU A 314 14.34 -20.48 7.44
N ILE A 315 14.34 -21.79 7.17
CA ILE A 315 15.36 -22.72 7.70
C ILE A 315 16.76 -22.30 7.26
N ARG A 316 16.97 -21.96 5.98
CA ARG A 316 18.28 -21.45 5.51
C ARG A 316 18.70 -20.16 6.20
N THR A 317 17.75 -19.25 6.40
CA THR A 317 18.00 -17.96 7.09
C THR A 317 18.37 -18.19 8.55
N TRP A 318 17.66 -19.11 9.23
CA TRP A 318 17.94 -19.49 10.61
C TRP A 318 19.31 -20.15 10.74
N THR A 319 19.71 -21.03 9.81
CA THR A 319 21.05 -21.63 9.78
C THR A 319 22.14 -20.58 9.75
N THR A 320 22.03 -19.56 8.90
CA THR A 320 23.03 -18.47 8.84
C THR A 320 23.07 -17.69 10.15
N LYS A 321 21.91 -17.29 10.69
CA LYS A 321 21.85 -16.50 11.92
C LYS A 321 22.32 -17.25 13.16
N LEU A 322 22.11 -18.57 13.23
CA LEU A 322 22.59 -19.40 14.34
C LEU A 322 24.10 -19.64 14.32
N LYS A 323 24.76 -19.43 13.17
CA LYS A 323 26.23 -19.47 13.05
C LYS A 323 26.92 -18.17 13.47
N GLU A 324 26.17 -17.07 13.52
CA GLU A 324 26.70 -15.75 13.90
C GLU A 324 26.71 -15.54 15.43
N VAL A 325 26.14 -16.47 16.20
CA VAL A 325 26.01 -16.45 17.67
C VAL A 325 27.04 -17.36 18.32
#